data_AF-A0A9P5QL82-F1
#
_entry.id   AF-A0A9P5QL82-F1
#
_cell.length_a   1.000
_cell.length_b   1.000
_cell.length_c   1.000
_cell.angle_alpha   90.00
_cell.angle_beta   90.00
_cell.angle_gamma   90.00
#
_symmetry.space_group_name_H-M   'P 1'
#
loop_
_entity.id
_entity.type
_entity.pdbx_description
1 polymer ?
#
loop_
_entity_poly.entity_id
_entity_poly.type
_entity_poly.pdbx_seq_one_letter_code
_entity_poly.pdbx_strand_id
1 'polypeptide(L)' 'TIEVQAQGEMFELKLTVNSMVEQLRTFAEEVNRVIREASTEGKLGGQAEIKGVDGRWKELADNVNTMVSKLTT' A
#
# COMPACT_ATOMS: atom_id res chain seq x y z
N THR A 1 6.52 1.46 13.22
CA THR A 1 7.45 0.51 13.86
C THR A 1 7.13 0.36 15.32
N ILE A 2 7.14 -0.88 15.78
CA ILE A 2 7.06 -1.30 17.18
C ILE A 2 8.50 -1.41 17.71
N GLU A 3 8.80 -0.64 18.75
CA GLU A 3 10.17 -0.51 19.33
C GLU A 3 10.39 -1.34 20.60
N VAL A 4 9.38 -2.10 21.04
CA VAL A 4 9.45 -2.92 22.26
C VAL A 4 10.58 -3.95 22.15
N GLN A 5 11.36 -4.08 23.23
CA GLN A 5 12.38 -5.13 23.34
C GLN A 5 11.70 -6.50 23.50
N ALA A 6 12.01 -7.42 22.60
CA ALA A 6 11.49 -8.78 22.56
C ALA A 6 12.62 -9.75 22.20
N GLN A 7 12.51 -10.99 22.66
CA GLN A 7 13.48 -12.06 22.41
C GLN A 7 12.76 -13.34 21.98
N GLY A 8 13.49 -14.28 21.35
CA GLY A 8 12.93 -15.55 20.89
C GLY A 8 11.77 -15.38 19.91
N GLU A 9 10.72 -16.19 20.05
CA GLU A 9 9.54 -16.15 19.16
C GLU A 9 8.85 -14.78 19.12
N MET A 10 8.91 -14.03 20.22
CA MET A 10 8.33 -12.68 20.28
C MET A 10 9.14 -11.66 19.47
N PHE A 11 10.45 -11.89 19.29
CA PHE A 11 11.28 -11.08 18.41
C PHE A 11 10.92 -11.34 16.94
N GLU A 12 10.75 -12.59 16.53
CA GLU A 12 10.34 -12.97 15.18
C GLU A 12 8.94 -12.42 14.84
N LEU A 13 8.00 -12.51 15.79
CA LEU A 13 6.69 -11.90 15.62
C LEU A 13 6.78 -10.38 15.46
N LYS A 14 7.61 -9.71 16.26
CA LYS A 14 7.85 -8.25 16.13
C LYS A 14 8.39 -7.91 14.74
N LEU A 15 9.37 -8.66 14.22
CA LEU A 15 9.91 -8.44 12.88
C LEU A 15 8.84 -8.61 11.80
N THR A 16 8.04 -9.66 11.92
CA THR A 16 6.95 -9.95 10.99
C THR A 16 5.91 -8.82 11.00
N VAL A 17 5.45 -8.39 12.17
CA VAL A 17 4.49 -7.29 12.31
C VAL A 17 5.08 -5.97 11.82
N ASN A 18 6.35 -5.67 12.11
CA ASN A 18 7.01 -4.47 11.60
C ASN A 18 7.10 -4.47 10.06
N SER A 19 7.36 -5.63 9.44
CA SER A 19 7.32 -5.77 7.99
C SER A 19 5.92 -5.50 7.41
N MET A 20 4.87 -6.03 8.04
CA MET A 20 3.48 -5.75 7.64
C MET A 20 3.13 -4.26 7.79
N VAL A 21 3.58 -3.61 8.86
CA VAL A 21 3.37 -2.16 9.09
C VAL A 21 4.07 -1.32 8.02
N GLU A 22 5.27 -1.74 7.60
CA GLU A 22 6.00 -1.04 6.54
C GLU A 22 5.30 -1.21 5.18
N GLN A 23 4.85 -2.42 4.84
CA GLN A 23 4.06 -2.67 3.63
C GLN A 23 2.79 -1.80 3.61
N LEU A 24 2.11 -1.64 4.76
CA LEU A 24 0.93 -0.77 4.87
C LEU A 24 1.27 0.70 4.64
N ARG A 25 2.41 1.18 5.13
CA ARG A 25 2.86 2.56 4.86
C ARG A 25 3.14 2.78 3.38
N THR A 26 3.88 1.88 2.74
CA THR A 26 4.14 1.94 1.29
C THR A 26 2.83 1.93 0.50
N PHE A 27 1.86 1.10 0.89
CA PHE A 27 0.55 1.08 0.26
C PHE A 27 -0.17 2.43 0.38
N ALA A 28 -0.21 3.01 1.58
CA ALA A 28 -0.88 4.29 1.80
C ALA A 28 -0.22 5.44 1.03
N GLU A 29 1.11 5.44 0.90
CA GLU A 29 1.85 6.42 0.11
C GLU A 29 1.51 6.31 -1.38
N GLU A 30 1.50 5.10 -1.93
CA GLU A 30 1.16 4.86 -3.34
C GLU A 30 -0.29 5.22 -3.66
N VAL A 31 -1.25 4.88 -2.78
CA VAL A 31 -2.64 5.30 -2.96
C VAL A 31 -2.75 6.83 -2.97
N ASN A 32 -2.06 7.53 -2.06
CA ASN A 32 -2.07 8.99 -2.04
C ASN A 32 -1.39 9.61 -3.28
N ARG A 33 -0.34 8.98 -3.82
CA ARG A 33 0.29 9.41 -5.07
C ARG A 33 -0.69 9.29 -6.23
N VAL A 34 -1.32 8.12 -6.38
CA VAL A 34 -2.27 7.82 -7.46
C VAL A 34 -3.47 8.76 -7.42
N ILE A 35 -4.03 9.04 -6.24
CA ILE A 35 -5.13 9.99 -6.08
C ILE A 35 -4.69 11.41 -6.50
N ARG A 36 -3.48 11.85 -6.10
CA ARG A 36 -2.94 13.17 -6.47
C ARG A 36 -2.71 13.30 -7.97
N GLU A 37 -2.14 12.29 -8.61
CA GLU A 37 -1.92 12.27 -10.07
C GLU A 37 -3.25 12.30 -10.84
N ALA A 38 -4.23 11.52 -10.37
CA ALA A 38 -5.57 11.50 -10.96
C ALA A 38 -6.33 12.83 -10.78
N SER A 39 -6.17 13.51 -9.62
CA SER A 39 -6.94 14.72 -9.29
C SER A 39 -6.30 16.02 -9.78
N THR A 40 -4.97 16.12 -9.77
CA THR A 40 -4.26 17.42 -9.92
C THR A 40 -3.52 17.54 -11.24
N GLU A 41 -2.95 16.45 -11.75
CA GLU A 41 -2.10 16.49 -12.95
C GLU A 41 -2.84 16.11 -14.24
N GLY A 42 -4.08 15.59 -14.13
CA GLY A 42 -4.80 15.04 -15.28
C GLY A 42 -4.07 13.86 -15.95
N LYS A 43 -3.04 13.31 -15.30
CA LYS A 43 -2.27 12.14 -15.75
C LYS A 43 -3.02 10.87 -15.34
N LEU A 44 -4.06 10.57 -16.11
CA LEU A 44 -5.05 9.54 -15.84
C LEU A 44 -4.61 8.15 -16.33
N GLY A 45 -3.39 7.74 -15.95
CA GLY A 45 -2.81 6.44 -16.33
C GLY A 45 -1.80 5.86 -15.32
N GLY A 46 -1.53 6.55 -14.21
CA GLY A 46 -0.69 6.05 -13.13
C GLY A 46 -1.43 4.98 -12.34
N GLN A 47 -1.15 3.71 -12.61
CA GLN A 47 -1.65 2.60 -11.80
C GLN A 47 -0.86 2.54 -10.48
N ALA A 48 -1.55 2.18 -9.40
CA ALA A 48 -0.92 1.78 -8.15
C ALA A 48 -0.18 0.45 -8.40
N GLU A 49 1.13 0.52 -8.69
CA GLU A 49 1.99 -0.65 -8.83
C GLU A 49 2.80 -0.82 -7.54
N ILE A 50 2.25 -1.60 -6.60
CA ILE A 50 2.92 -1.86 -5.33
C ILE A 50 3.65 -3.21 -5.45
N LYS A 51 4.97 -3.19 -5.33
CA LYS A 51 5.79 -4.41 -5.40
C LYS A 51 5.72 -5.17 -4.08
N GLY A 52 5.52 -6.48 -4.16
CA GLY A 52 5.57 -7.38 -2.99
C GLY A 52 4.29 -7.43 -2.15
N VAL A 53 3.16 -6.92 -2.63
CA VAL A 53 1.84 -7.13 -2.01
C VAL A 53 1.12 -8.34 -2.61
N ASP A 54 0.51 -9.13 -1.74
CA ASP A 54 -0.31 -10.29 -2.11
C ASP A 54 -1.58 -10.35 -1.24
N GLY A 55 -2.54 -11.19 -1.60
CA GLY A 55 -3.80 -11.35 -0.87
C GLY A 55 -4.65 -10.07 -0.81
N ARG A 56 -5.20 -9.74 0.38
CA ARG A 56 -6.12 -8.59 0.55
C ARG A 56 -5.51 -7.25 0.17
N TRP A 57 -4.18 -7.12 0.22
CA TRP A 57 -3.48 -5.88 -0.15
C TRP A 57 -3.45 -5.66 -1.66
N LYS A 58 -3.28 -6.73 -2.43
CA LYS A 58 -3.42 -6.71 -3.88
C LYS A 58 -4.83 -6.32 -4.29
N GLU A 59 -5.84 -6.93 -3.65
CA GLU A 59 -7.25 -6.62 -3.89
C GLU A 59 -7.59 -5.14 -3.65
N LEU A 60 -7.04 -4.54 -2.58
CA LEU A 60 -7.22 -3.11 -2.33
C LEU A 60 -6.53 -2.23 -3.37
N ALA A 61 -5.33 -2.59 -3.83
CA ALA A 61 -4.64 -1.86 -4.90
C ALA A 61 -5.43 -1.91 -6.22
N ASP A 62 -5.93 -3.09 -6.58
CA ASP A 62 -6.75 -3.31 -7.78
C ASP A 62 -8.08 -2.54 -7.72
N ASN A 63 -8.70 -2.47 -6.53
CA ASN A 63 -9.91 -1.68 -6.32
C ASN A 63 -9.67 -0.17 -6.49
N VAL A 64 -8.56 0.36 -5.97
CA VAL A 64 -8.18 1.77 -6.17
C VAL A 64 -7.94 2.05 -7.66
N ASN A 65 -7.23 1.18 -8.36
CA ASN A 65 -7.02 1.29 -9.81
C ASN A 65 -8.35 1.31 -10.59
N THR A 66 -9.30 0.46 -10.20
CA THR A 66 -10.64 0.41 -10.80
C THR A 66 -11.46 1.67 -10.55
N MET A 67 -11.34 2.28 -9.37
CA MET A 67 -12.01 3.55 -9.07
C MET A 67 -11.45 4.69 -9.92
N VAL A 68 -10.12 4.77 -10.04
CA VAL A 68 -9.46 5.77 -10.90
C VAL A 68 -9.84 5.57 -12.37
N SER A 69 -9.90 4.34 -12.86
CA SER A 69 -10.31 4.05 -14.25
C SER A 69 -11.80 4.31 -14.53
N LYS A 70 -12.66 4.40 -13.50
CA LYS A 70 -14.08 4.73 -13.67
C LYS A 70 -14.36 6.23 -13.64
N LEU A 71 -13.43 7.04 -13.14
CA LEU A 71 -13.50 8.50 -13.20
C LEU A 71 -13.16 9.06 -14.60
N THR A 72 -12.71 8.21 -15.53
CA THR A 72 -12.29 8.58 -16.88
C THR A 72 -13.34 8.31 -17.97
N THR A 73 -14.47 7.66 -17.66
CA THR A 73 -15.61 7.44 -18.59
C THR A 73 -16.80 8.28 -18.17
#